data_AF-A0A348DMQ1-F1
#
_entry.id   AF-A0A348DMQ1-F1
#
_cell.length_a   1.000
_cell.length_b   1.000
_cell.length_c   1.000
_cell.angle_alpha   90.00
_cell.angle_beta   90.00
_cell.angle_gamma   90.00
#
_symmetry.space_group_name_H-M   'P 1'
#
loop_
_entity.id
_entity.type
_entity.pdbx_description
1 polymer ?
#
loop_
_entity_poly.entity_id
_entity_poly.type
_entity_poly.pdbx_seq_one_letter_code
_entity_poly.pdbx_strand_id
1 'polypeptide(L)'
;MSENDDIDAEEAFYDETCRIVGQCCLMLASNGAETDRAQLVYQLKRLHWKIMQLTSESHSGILMAIEQLETAEMYEERTGRWRE
;
A
#
# COMPACT_ATOMS: atom_id res chain seq x y z
N MET A 1 21.94 -8.87 -18.78
CA MET A 1 21.38 -7.85 -17.87
C MET A 1 22.11 -8.05 -16.57
N SER A 2 22.74 -6.99 -16.03
CA SER A 2 23.67 -7.14 -14.92
C SER A 2 22.92 -7.09 -13.60
N GLU A 3 23.38 -7.81 -12.58
CA GLU A 3 22.76 -7.87 -11.24
C GLU A 3 22.60 -6.48 -10.58
N ASN A 4 23.35 -5.47 -11.04
CA ASN A 4 23.24 -4.10 -10.54
C ASN A 4 21.98 -3.38 -11.05
N ASP A 5 21.51 -3.70 -12.27
CA ASP A 5 20.34 -3.05 -12.86
C ASP A 5 19.04 -3.46 -12.13
N ASP A 6 19.03 -4.67 -11.56
CA ASP A 6 17.88 -5.23 -10.82
C ASP A 6 17.77 -4.64 -9.41
N ILE A 7 18.91 -4.39 -8.73
CA ILE A 7 18.95 -3.76 -7.39
C ILE A 7 18.41 -2.32 -7.46
N ASP A 8 18.83 -1.54 -8.46
CA ASP A 8 18.38 -0.16 -8.64
C ASP A 8 16.87 -0.09 -8.91
N ALA A 9 16.31 -1.10 -9.59
CA ALA A 9 14.87 -1.20 -9.86
C ALA A 9 14.06 -1.57 -8.60
N GLU A 10 14.57 -2.48 -7.77
CA GLU A 10 13.96 -2.83 -6.48
C GLU A 10 13.97 -1.65 -5.50
N GLU A 11 15.06 -0.90 -5.43
CA GLU A 11 15.16 0.30 -4.58
C GLU A 11 14.19 1.38 -5.06
N ALA A 12 14.11 1.65 -6.36
CA ALA A 12 13.14 2.59 -6.93
C ALA A 12 11.68 2.18 -6.62
N PHE A 13 11.38 0.88 -6.66
CA PHE A 13 10.05 0.35 -6.33
C PHE A 13 9.71 0.52 -4.83
N TYR A 14 10.69 0.29 -3.97
CA TYR A 14 10.53 0.50 -2.52
C TYR A 14 10.32 2.00 -2.20
N ASP A 15 11.10 2.89 -2.82
CA ASP A 15 10.96 4.33 -2.66
C ASP A 15 9.59 4.85 -3.11
N GLU A 16 9.07 4.34 -4.22
CA GLU A 16 7.71 4.66 -4.67
C GLU A 16 6.66 4.21 -3.63
N THR A 17 6.82 3.00 -3.10
CA THR A 17 5.93 2.45 -2.06
C THR A 17 5.96 3.34 -0.80
N CYS A 18 7.14 3.71 -0.32
CA CYS A 18 7.32 4.62 0.81
C CYS A 18 6.70 5.98 0.54
N ARG A 19 6.87 6.53 -0.67
CA ARG A 19 6.27 7.81 -1.07
C ARG A 19 4.75 7.76 -1.01
N ILE A 20 4.13 6.70 -1.52
CA ILE A 20 2.66 6.54 -1.48
C ILE A 20 2.16 6.48 -0.03
N VAL A 21 2.81 5.67 0.81
CA VAL A 21 2.46 5.58 2.23
C VAL A 21 2.61 6.94 2.92
N GLY A 22 3.70 7.66 2.66
CA GLY A 22 3.93 9.01 3.18
C GLY A 22 2.84 10.00 2.75
N GLN A 23 2.35 9.92 1.51
CA GLN A 23 1.22 10.73 1.04
C GLN A 23 -0.09 10.38 1.75
N CYS A 24 -0.35 9.10 2.05
CA CYS A 24 -1.48 8.69 2.87
C CYS A 24 -1.39 9.27 4.29
N CYS A 25 -0.22 9.20 4.93
CA CYS A 25 0.02 9.82 6.23
C CYS A 25 -0.24 11.33 6.22
N LEU A 26 0.30 12.03 5.22
CA LEU A 26 0.12 13.47 5.06
C LEU A 26 -1.36 13.84 4.90
N MET A 27 -2.11 13.08 4.09
CA MET A 27 -3.54 13.29 3.88
C MET A 27 -4.36 13.06 5.17
N LEU A 28 -4.02 12.05 5.97
CA LEU A 28 -4.69 11.80 7.25
C LEU A 28 -4.41 12.95 8.23
N ALA A 29 -3.13 13.30 8.39
CA ALA A 29 -2.70 14.38 9.27
C ALA A 29 -3.32 15.73 8.87
N SER A 30 -3.39 16.05 7.57
CA SER A 30 -3.99 17.30 7.10
C SER A 30 -5.49 17.39 7.39
N ASN A 31 -6.16 16.24 7.54
CA ASN A 31 -7.58 16.16 7.87
C ASN A 31 -7.84 16.02 9.38
N GLY A 32 -6.80 16.11 10.22
CA GLY A 32 -6.90 15.92 11.67
C GLY A 32 -7.26 14.49 12.09
N ALA A 33 -7.07 13.51 11.20
CA ALA A 33 -7.33 12.10 11.48
C ALA A 33 -6.11 11.44 12.14
N GLU A 34 -6.37 10.48 13.01
CA GLU A 34 -5.32 9.63 13.59
C GLU A 34 -4.64 8.82 12.47
N THR A 35 -3.32 8.69 12.59
CA THR A 35 -2.52 7.87 11.68
C THR A 35 -2.12 6.60 12.40
N ASP A 36 -2.94 5.56 12.22
CA ASP A 36 -2.65 4.21 12.68
C ASP A 36 -2.56 3.23 11.50
N ARG A 37 -2.08 2.02 11.79
CA ARG A 37 -1.87 0.96 10.79
C ARG A 37 -3.17 0.56 10.07
N ALA A 38 -4.28 0.44 10.80
CA ALA A 38 -5.56 0.05 10.22
C ALA A 38 -6.10 1.13 9.28
N GLN A 39 -6.01 2.38 9.71
CA GLN A 39 -6.39 3.53 8.91
C GLN A 39 -5.54 3.65 7.64
N LEU A 40 -4.23 3.43 7.72
CA LEU A 40 -3.36 3.41 6.54
C LEU A 40 -3.75 2.30 5.56
N VAL A 41 -3.94 1.07 6.03
CA VAL A 41 -4.38 -0.06 5.18
C VAL A 41 -5.72 0.24 4.52
N TYR A 42 -6.66 0.84 5.24
CA TYR A 42 -7.95 1.25 4.67
C TYR A 42 -7.77 2.28 3.53
N GLN A 43 -6.97 3.33 3.75
CA GLN A 43 -6.75 4.37 2.74
C GLN A 43 -6.00 3.83 1.51
N LEU A 44 -5.02 2.95 1.71
CA LEU A 44 -4.28 2.30 0.62
C LEU A 44 -5.21 1.42 -0.22
N LYS A 45 -6.06 0.59 0.40
CA LYS A 45 -7.08 -0.21 -0.32
C LYS A 45 -8.05 0.67 -1.11
N ARG A 46 -8.51 1.77 -0.52
CA ARG A 46 -9.38 2.74 -1.18
C ARG A 46 -8.68 3.42 -2.36
N LEU A 47 -7.41 3.77 -2.23
CA LEU A 47 -6.61 4.35 -3.31
C LEU A 47 -6.39 3.35 -4.44
N HIS A 48 -6.02 2.11 -4.11
CA HIS A 48 -5.87 1.01 -5.06
C HIS A 48 -7.14 0.80 -5.88
N TRP A 49 -8.30 0.72 -5.22
CA TRP A 49 -9.59 0.57 -5.90
C TRP A 49 -9.88 1.74 -6.86
N LYS A 50 -9.60 2.99 -6.46
CA LYS A 50 -9.79 4.16 -7.33
C LYS A 50 -8.89 4.10 -8.56
N ILE A 51 -7.64 3.67 -8.41
CA ILE A 51 -6.71 3.51 -9.54
C ILE A 51 -7.23 2.45 -10.48
N MET A 52 -7.60 1.27 -9.96
CA MET A 52 -8.19 0.22 -10.81
C MET A 52 -9.43 0.69 -11.57
N GLN A 53 -10.30 1.51 -10.96
CA GLN A 53 -11.46 2.07 -11.65
C GLN A 53 -11.08 3.03 -12.79
N LEU A 54 -9.96 3.74 -12.66
CA LEU A 54 -9.50 4.73 -13.63
C LEU A 54 -8.66 4.11 -14.75
N THR A 55 -7.83 3.13 -14.43
CA THR A 55 -6.82 2.57 -15.34
C THR A 55 -7.15 1.15 -15.80
N SER A 56 -8.09 0.46 -15.13
CA SER A 56 -8.29 -1.00 -15.25
C SER A 56 -7.07 -1.84 -14.85
N GLU A 57 -6.07 -1.23 -14.21
CA GLU A 57 -4.81 -1.86 -13.83
C GLU A 57 -4.60 -1.80 -12.32
N SER A 58 -3.93 -2.84 -11.80
CA SER A 58 -3.52 -2.89 -10.41
C SER A 58 -2.20 -2.15 -10.21
N HIS A 59 -2.11 -1.34 -9.15
CA HIS A 59 -0.87 -0.66 -8.79
C HIS A 59 -0.03 -1.52 -7.83
N SER A 60 1.10 -2.02 -8.32
CA SER A 60 2.00 -2.92 -7.57
C SER A 60 2.52 -2.30 -6.28
N GLY A 61 2.98 -1.04 -6.30
CA GLY A 61 3.48 -0.37 -5.07
C GLY A 61 2.42 -0.26 -3.97
N ILE A 62 1.14 -0.06 -4.33
CA ILE A 62 0.06 0.00 -3.34
C ILE A 62 -0.24 -1.40 -2.77
N LEU A 63 -0.23 -2.43 -3.62
CA LEU A 63 -0.38 -3.80 -3.15
C LEU A 63 0.74 -4.19 -2.19
N MET A 64 1.98 -3.84 -2.50
CA MET A 64 3.12 -4.06 -1.60
C MET A 64 2.93 -3.36 -0.25
N ALA A 65 2.51 -2.09 -0.26
CA ALA A 65 2.24 -1.35 0.98
C ALA A 65 1.14 -2.03 1.82
N ILE A 66 0.07 -2.51 1.17
CA ILE A 66 -1.01 -3.24 1.86
C ILE A 66 -0.48 -4.54 2.46
N GLU A 67 0.31 -5.30 1.70
CA GLU A 67 0.89 -6.57 2.16
C GLU A 67 1.79 -6.39 3.38
N GLN A 68 2.62 -5.35 3.40
CA GLN A 68 3.50 -5.09 4.55
C GLN A 68 2.77 -4.54 5.79
N LEU A 69 1.63 -3.87 5.61
CA LEU A 69 0.91 -3.21 6.71
C LEU A 69 -0.30 -4.01 7.22
N GLU A 70 -0.92 -4.86 6.40
CA GLU A 70 -2.10 -5.64 6.78
C GLU A 70 -1.68 -6.86 7.60
N THR A 71 -2.13 -6.93 8.87
CA THR A 71 -1.94 -8.14 9.68
C THR A 71 -2.89 -9.25 9.25
N ALA A 72 -2.61 -10.50 9.65
CA ALA A 72 -3.49 -11.64 9.39
C ALA A 72 -4.90 -11.41 9.96
N GLU A 73 -5.01 -10.86 11.17
CA GLU A 73 -6.27 -10.47 11.80
C GLU A 73 -7.06 -9.48 10.94
N MET A 74 -6.43 -8.40 10.46
CA MET A 74 -7.08 -7.41 9.60
C MET A 74 -7.55 -7.99 8.26
N TYR A 75 -6.82 -8.97 7.73
CA TYR A 75 -7.20 -9.68 6.51
C TYR A 75 -8.41 -10.58 6.74
N GLU A 76 -8.42 -11.31 7.86
CA GLU A 76 -9.49 -12.22 8.25
C GLU A 76 -10.79 -11.47 8.57
N GLU A 77 -10.74 -10.42 9.39
CA GLU A 77 -11.89 -9.58 9.74
C GLU A 77 -12.62 -9.05 8.49
N ARG A 78 -11.85 -8.72 7.45
CA ARG A 78 -12.40 -8.19 6.20
C ARG A 78 -12.92 -9.28 5.26
N THR A 79 -12.16 -10.36 5.10
CA THR A 79 -12.39 -11.33 4.00
C THR A 79 -13.09 -12.61 4.46
N GLY A 80 -13.15 -12.85 5.78
CA GLY A 80 -13.54 -14.13 6.36
C GLY A 80 -12.60 -15.29 5.99
N ARG A 81 -11.37 -14.98 5.55
CA ARG A 81 -10.36 -15.96 5.16
C ARG A 81 -9.10 -15.77 5.99
N TRP A 82 -8.48 -16.88 6.37
CA TRP A 82 -7.15 -16.88 6.96
C TRP A 82 -6.06 -16.62 5.92
N ARG A 83 -5.01 -15.90 6.31
CA ARG A 83 -3.74 -15.80 5.59
C ARG A 83 -2.71 -16.64 6.35
N GLU A 84 -2.02 -17.53 5.65
CA GLU A 84 -0.90 -18.34 6.18
C GLU A 84 0.37 -17.49 6.35
#